data_AF-A0A1I6D0U6-F1
#
_entry.id   AF-A0A1I6D0U6-F1
#
_cell.length_a   1.000
_cell.length_b   1.000
_cell.length_c   1.000
_cell.angle_alpha   90.00
_cell.angle_beta   90.00
_cell.angle_gamma   90.00
#
_symmetry.space_group_name_H-M   'P 1'
#
loop_
_entity.id
_entity.type
_entity.pdbx_description
1 polymer ?
#
loop_
_entity_poly.entity_id
_entity_poly.type
_entity_poly.pdbx_seq_one_letter_code
_entity_poly.pdbx_strand_id
1 'polypeptide(L)'
;MSYLAFSKRWAGYLSRKTGLSAEQETILTYVIEVLVLNLMNIVFTLLLGVLLGVLPGTAACLITAILFRHSAGGAHSSSPWRCAAVTIAVFPLLALLGSFFSRLGQGFADVLSVGALGVGMTTVVLLAPVDSPAAPIISPLRRRKLKIISIALMVLVTIIVLLLRESRWQYAGMIQSCIALTLLWVSFMLTGWGHKLMSFVDKILKKRKEV
;
A
#
# COMPACT_ATOMS: atom_id res chain seq x y z
N MET A 1 -11.25 -16.15 13.86
CA MET A 1 -10.09 -15.27 14.17
C MET A 1 -10.28 -14.73 15.58
N SER A 2 -9.22 -14.62 16.38
CA SER A 2 -9.33 -13.93 17.67
C SER A 2 -9.28 -12.42 17.40
N TYR A 3 -10.44 -11.76 17.41
CA TYR A 3 -10.51 -10.31 17.32
C TYR A 3 -9.96 -9.64 18.58
N LEU A 4 -9.39 -8.45 18.42
CA LEU A 4 -8.95 -7.63 19.56
C LEU A 4 -10.12 -7.36 20.51
N ALA A 5 -9.86 -7.44 21.82
CA ALA A 5 -10.88 -7.20 22.84
C ALA A 5 -11.54 -5.82 22.70
N PHE A 6 -10.76 -4.82 22.28
CA PHE A 6 -11.25 -3.47 21.98
C PHE A 6 -12.27 -3.46 20.83
N SER A 7 -11.97 -4.13 19.70
CA SER A 7 -12.86 -4.19 18.54
C SER A 7 -14.22 -4.80 18.91
N LYS A 8 -14.21 -5.90 19.68
CA LYS A 8 -15.45 -6.53 20.18
C LYS A 8 -16.25 -5.61 21.09
N ARG A 9 -15.57 -4.90 22.01
CA ARG A 9 -16.22 -3.96 22.95
C ARG A 9 -16.93 -2.84 22.21
N TRP A 10 -16.28 -2.23 21.21
CA TRP A 10 -16.84 -1.14 20.42
C TRP A 10 -17.98 -1.61 19.52
N ALA A 11 -17.80 -2.73 18.82
CA ALA A 11 -18.85 -3.32 17.99
C ALA A 11 -20.10 -3.65 18.82
N GLY A 12 -19.93 -4.30 19.98
CA GLY A 12 -21.04 -4.62 20.88
C GLY A 12 -21.72 -3.38 21.47
N TYR A 13 -20.97 -2.31 21.76
CA TYR A 13 -21.56 -1.03 22.19
C TYR A 13 -22.45 -0.43 21.09
N LEU A 14 -21.94 -0.36 19.86
CA LEU A 14 -22.68 0.19 18.71
C LEU A 14 -23.89 -0.68 18.37
N SER A 15 -23.70 -2.00 18.30
CA SER A 15 -24.74 -3.00 18.04
C SER A 15 -25.94 -2.85 18.99
N ARG A 16 -25.69 -2.72 20.29
CA ARG A 16 -26.75 -2.48 21.30
C ARG A 16 -27.48 -1.14 21.10
N LYS A 17 -26.81 -0.12 20.57
CA LYS A 17 -27.39 1.20 20.34
C LYS A 17 -28.22 1.29 19.06
N THR A 18 -27.89 0.49 18.05
CA THR A 18 -28.52 0.53 16.73
C THR A 18 -29.42 -0.68 16.43
N GLY A 19 -29.46 -1.67 17.32
CA GLY A 19 -30.28 -2.87 17.15
C GLY A 19 -29.77 -3.81 16.05
N LEU A 20 -28.45 -3.88 15.85
CA LEU A 20 -27.86 -4.75 14.83
C LEU A 20 -27.99 -6.24 15.19
N SER A 21 -28.06 -7.09 14.17
CA SER A 21 -28.02 -8.54 14.36
C SER A 21 -26.63 -9.02 14.82
N ALA A 22 -26.56 -10.22 15.40
CA ALA A 22 -25.28 -10.81 15.82
C ALA A 22 -24.29 -11.02 14.65
N GLU A 23 -24.82 -11.29 13.44
CA GLU A 23 -24.01 -11.37 12.23
C GLU A 23 -23.41 -10.00 11.88
N GLN A 24 -24.23 -8.95 11.91
CA GLN A 24 -23.78 -7.58 11.65
C GLN A 24 -22.79 -7.09 12.70
N GLU A 25 -22.95 -7.45 13.98
CA GLU A 25 -21.97 -7.15 15.04
C GLU A 25 -20.61 -7.80 14.77
N THR A 26 -20.62 -9.04 14.26
CA THR A 26 -19.39 -9.76 13.89
C THR A 26 -18.68 -9.08 12.71
N ILE A 27 -19.44 -8.69 11.69
CA ILE A 27 -18.92 -7.91 10.55
C ILE A 27 -18.36 -6.57 11.05
N LEU A 28 -19.09 -5.87 11.92
CA LEU A 28 -18.67 -4.58 12.48
C LEU A 28 -17.39 -4.73 13.31
N THR A 29 -17.25 -5.80 14.09
CA THR A 29 -16.02 -6.13 14.83
C THR A 29 -14.82 -6.22 13.89
N TYR A 30 -14.97 -6.94 12.77
CA TYR A 30 -13.91 -7.06 11.77
C TYR A 30 -13.57 -5.72 11.11
N VAL A 31 -14.59 -4.94 10.73
CA VAL A 31 -14.39 -3.62 10.11
C VAL A 31 -13.62 -2.69 11.05
N ILE A 32 -14.04 -2.59 12.32
CA ILE A 32 -13.35 -1.80 13.34
C ILE A 32 -11.90 -2.25 13.49
N GLU A 33 -11.65 -3.56 13.55
CA GLU A 33 -10.30 -4.08 13.69
C GLU A 33 -9.40 -3.71 12.51
N VAL A 34 -9.87 -3.91 11.27
CA VAL A 34 -9.11 -3.56 10.07
C VAL A 34 -8.84 -2.05 9.99
N LEU A 35 -9.82 -1.21 10.35
CA LEU A 35 -9.65 0.24 10.37
C LEU A 35 -8.58 0.67 11.39
N VAL A 36 -8.65 0.15 12.62
CA VAL A 36 -7.67 0.46 13.67
C VAL A 36 -6.28 -0.02 13.26
N LEU A 37 -6.16 -1.23 12.71
CA LEU A 37 -4.87 -1.77 12.26
C LEU A 37 -4.28 -0.96 11.12
N ASN A 38 -5.09 -0.53 10.15
CA ASN A 38 -4.62 0.33 9.06
C ASN A 38 -4.17 1.71 9.57
N LEU A 39 -4.90 2.29 10.53
CA LEU A 39 -4.51 3.56 11.15
C LEU A 39 -3.18 3.41 11.91
N MET A 40 -3.05 2.39 12.75
CA MET A 40 -1.81 2.10 13.47
C MET A 40 -0.65 1.84 12.50
N ASN A 41 -0.91 1.14 11.40
CA ASN A 41 0.07 0.87 10.36
C ASN A 41 0.60 2.17 9.73
N ILE A 42 -0.28 3.11 9.36
CA ILE A 42 0.12 4.43 8.85
C ILE A 42 0.95 5.18 9.90
N VAL A 43 0.46 5.26 11.15
CA VAL A 43 1.13 5.98 12.23
C VAL A 43 2.53 5.41 12.49
N PHE A 44 2.67 4.10 12.68
CA PHE A 44 3.98 3.50 12.95
C PHE A 44 4.94 3.59 11.76
N THR A 45 4.42 3.48 10.54
CA THR A 45 5.25 3.66 9.34
C THR A 45 5.81 5.08 9.27
N LEU A 46 4.97 6.10 9.51
CA LEU A 46 5.40 7.49 9.53
C LEU A 46 6.35 7.78 10.70
N LEU A 47 6.08 7.25 11.90
CA LEU A 47 6.97 7.38 13.06
C LEU A 47 8.36 6.79 12.78
N LEU A 48 8.42 5.64 12.12
CA LEU A 48 9.70 5.07 11.70
C LEU A 48 10.38 5.95 10.64
N GLY A 49 9.62 6.54 9.72
CA GLY A 49 10.11 7.55 8.79
C GLY A 49 10.68 8.79 9.50
N VAL A 50 10.08 9.26 10.60
CA VAL A 50 10.62 10.34 11.45
C VAL A 50 11.94 9.90 12.08
N LEU A 51 11.98 8.72 12.70
CA LEU A 51 13.17 8.19 13.37
C LEU A 51 14.36 8.05 12.39
N LEU A 52 14.07 7.70 11.14
CA LEU A 52 15.06 7.55 10.07
C LEU A 52 15.37 8.87 9.33
N GLY A 53 14.71 9.97 9.67
CA GLY A 53 14.91 11.28 9.02
C GLY A 53 14.40 11.36 7.57
N VAL A 54 13.51 10.45 7.15
CA VAL A 54 12.99 10.36 5.77
C VAL A 54 11.46 10.46 5.71
N LEU A 55 10.87 11.21 6.64
CA LEU A 55 9.42 11.39 6.73
C LEU A 55 8.76 11.82 5.40
N PRO A 56 9.25 12.84 4.66
CA PRO A 56 8.60 13.27 3.42
C PRO A 56 8.54 12.17 2.35
N GLY A 57 9.62 11.40 2.20
CA GLY A 57 9.67 10.27 1.26
C GLY A 57 8.79 9.11 1.73
N THR A 58 8.76 8.83 3.04
CA THR A 58 7.92 7.78 3.62
C THR A 58 6.44 8.08 3.38
N ALA A 59 6.03 9.33 3.59
CA ALA A 59 4.68 9.79 3.29
C ALA A 59 4.35 9.65 1.80
N ALA A 60 5.27 10.05 0.91
CA ALA A 60 5.08 9.87 -0.54
C ALA A 60 4.90 8.39 -0.92
N CYS A 61 5.75 7.51 -0.40
CA CYS A 61 5.63 6.06 -0.61
C CYS A 61 4.27 5.53 -0.15
N LEU A 62 3.82 5.90 1.05
CA LEU A 62 2.51 5.46 1.57
C LEU A 62 1.36 5.95 0.71
N ILE A 63 1.34 7.23 0.33
CA ILE A 63 0.28 7.83 -0.49
C ILE A 63 0.21 7.12 -1.85
N THR A 64 1.35 6.98 -2.55
CA THR A 64 1.41 6.29 -3.83
C THR A 64 0.94 4.84 -3.69
N ALA A 65 1.39 4.11 -2.68
CA ALA A 65 0.98 2.73 -2.46
C ALA A 65 -0.52 2.59 -2.15
N ILE A 66 -1.10 3.48 -1.33
CA ILE A 66 -2.53 3.46 -0.98
C ILE A 66 -3.41 3.70 -2.22
N LEU A 67 -3.05 4.69 -3.05
CA LEU A 67 -3.79 5.02 -4.26
C LEU A 67 -3.91 3.80 -5.20
N PHE A 68 -2.78 3.16 -5.50
CA PHE A 68 -2.78 1.99 -6.38
C PHE A 68 -3.32 0.73 -5.71
N ARG A 69 -3.13 0.54 -4.40
CA ARG A 69 -3.69 -0.61 -3.70
C ARG A 69 -5.22 -0.60 -3.71
N HIS A 70 -5.82 0.58 -3.59
CA HIS A 70 -7.28 0.72 -3.68
C HIS A 70 -7.81 0.52 -5.11
N SER A 71 -7.11 1.02 -6.13
CA SER A 71 -7.61 0.97 -7.52
C SER A 71 -7.19 -0.28 -8.28
N ALA A 72 -5.94 -0.73 -8.14
CA ALA A 72 -5.32 -1.79 -8.91
C ALA A 72 -5.27 -3.14 -8.17
N GLY A 73 -5.37 -3.13 -6.83
CA GLY A 73 -5.32 -4.34 -6.02
C GLY A 73 -3.89 -4.86 -5.81
N GLY A 74 -3.72 -6.18 -5.91
CA GLY A 74 -2.42 -6.86 -5.80
C GLY A 74 -2.29 -7.77 -4.58
N ALA A 75 -1.07 -8.25 -4.34
CA ALA A 75 -0.83 -9.28 -3.33
C ALA A 75 -1.12 -8.80 -1.90
N HIS A 76 -1.77 -9.65 -1.12
CA HIS A 76 -2.04 -9.44 0.30
C HIS A 76 -1.68 -10.67 1.12
N SER A 77 -1.24 -10.43 2.36
CA SER A 77 -1.14 -11.47 3.38
C SER A 77 -2.53 -11.82 3.90
N SER A 78 -2.73 -13.08 4.27
CA SER A 78 -3.91 -13.58 4.98
C SER A 78 -4.08 -13.00 6.40
N SER A 79 -3.08 -12.26 6.91
CA SER A 79 -3.11 -11.63 8.22
C SER A 79 -2.84 -10.12 8.12
N PRO A 80 -3.76 -9.27 8.64
CA PRO A 80 -3.56 -7.82 8.68
C PRO A 80 -2.28 -7.40 9.42
N TRP A 81 -1.91 -8.11 10.49
CA TRP A 81 -0.70 -7.86 11.26
C TRP A 81 0.60 -8.07 10.47
N ARG A 82 0.64 -9.11 9.64
CA ARG A 82 1.82 -9.39 8.80
C ARG A 82 1.93 -8.37 7.68
N CYS A 83 0.79 -7.99 7.09
CA CYS A 83 0.73 -6.91 6.11
C CYS A 83 1.22 -5.58 6.73
N ALA A 84 0.84 -5.29 7.97
CA ALA A 84 1.31 -4.12 8.71
C ALA A 84 2.83 -4.17 8.93
N ALA A 85 3.39 -5.31 9.36
CA ALA A 85 4.83 -5.45 9.51
C ALA A 85 5.60 -5.20 8.20
N VAL A 86 5.12 -5.75 7.08
CA VAL A 86 5.70 -5.48 5.74
C VAL A 86 5.60 -4.00 5.39
N THR A 87 4.46 -3.36 5.65
CA THR A 87 4.23 -1.94 5.37
C THR A 87 5.18 -1.04 6.16
N ILE A 88 5.24 -1.25 7.48
CA ILE A 88 6.10 -0.49 8.42
C ILE A 88 7.56 -0.63 8.04
N ALA A 89 8.00 -1.80 7.58
CA ALA A 89 9.38 -2.02 7.16
C ALA A 89 9.68 -1.44 5.77
N VAL A 90 8.87 -1.78 4.77
CA VAL A 90 9.22 -1.53 3.36
C VAL A 90 9.20 -0.04 3.01
N PHE A 91 8.17 0.72 3.41
CA PHE A 91 8.06 2.10 2.92
C PHE A 91 9.11 3.07 3.48
N PRO A 92 9.52 2.99 4.76
CA PRO A 92 10.65 3.77 5.24
C PRO A 92 11.98 3.32 4.61
N LEU A 93 12.15 2.02 4.31
CA LEU A 93 13.31 1.52 3.56
C LEU A 93 13.36 2.06 2.12
N LEU A 94 12.22 2.06 1.42
CA LEU A 94 12.13 2.69 0.09
C LEU A 94 12.41 4.19 0.16
N ALA A 95 12.00 4.87 1.23
CA ALA A 95 12.28 6.28 1.44
C ALA A 95 13.78 6.56 1.71
N LEU A 96 14.46 5.69 2.47
CA LEU A 96 15.91 5.73 2.64
C LEU A 96 16.64 5.54 1.29
N LEU A 97 16.22 4.55 0.50
CA LEU A 97 16.77 4.32 -0.83
C LEU A 97 16.50 5.51 -1.76
N GLY A 98 15.30 6.08 -1.72
CA GLY A 98 14.95 7.26 -2.50
C GLY A 98 15.78 8.49 -2.11
N SER A 99 16.03 8.69 -0.81
CA SER A 99 16.91 9.74 -0.31
C SER A 99 18.36 9.53 -0.80
N PHE A 100 18.85 8.30 -0.77
CA PHE A 100 20.17 7.96 -1.30
C PHE A 100 20.26 8.22 -2.81
N PHE A 101 19.29 7.74 -3.59
CA PHE A 101 19.26 7.92 -5.05
C PHE A 101 19.13 9.38 -5.48
N SER A 102 18.41 10.21 -4.72
CA SER A 102 18.35 11.65 -5.02
C SER A 102 19.70 12.35 -4.93
N ARG A 103 20.67 11.80 -4.18
CA ARG A 103 22.03 12.35 -4.08
C ARG A 103 22.94 11.96 -5.26
N LEU A 104 22.53 10.96 -6.06
CA LEU A 104 23.25 10.56 -7.27
C LEU A 104 23.05 11.53 -8.45
N GLY A 105 22.17 12.52 -8.29
CA GLY A 105 21.91 13.58 -9.27
C GLY A 105 20.61 13.36 -10.07
N GLN A 106 20.12 14.44 -10.69
CA GLN A 106 18.84 14.44 -11.40
C GLN A 106 18.78 13.44 -12.54
N GLY A 107 19.89 13.21 -13.26
CA GLY A 107 19.94 12.22 -14.34
C GLY A 107 19.62 10.80 -13.87
N PHE A 108 20.08 10.42 -12.68
CA PHE A 108 19.75 9.11 -12.10
C PHE A 108 18.26 9.02 -11.73
N ALA A 109 17.73 10.07 -11.09
CA ALA A 109 16.31 10.15 -10.74
C ALA A 109 15.40 10.08 -11.98
N ASP A 110 15.80 10.71 -13.09
CA ASP A 110 15.09 10.69 -14.37
C ASP A 110 15.08 9.28 -14.97
N VAL A 111 16.24 8.60 -15.05
CA VAL A 111 16.33 7.22 -15.56
C VAL A 111 15.49 6.26 -14.71
N LEU A 112 15.59 6.35 -13.38
CA LEU A 112 14.79 5.55 -12.45
C LEU A 112 13.29 5.81 -12.65
N SER A 113 12.90 7.08 -12.80
CA SER A 113 11.51 7.48 -13.01
C SER A 113 10.95 6.93 -14.32
N VAL A 114 11.68 7.07 -15.43
CA VAL A 114 11.27 6.55 -16.74
C VAL A 114 11.08 5.04 -16.69
N GLY A 115 12.05 4.31 -16.11
CA GLY A 115 11.95 2.86 -15.93
C GLY A 115 10.74 2.45 -15.09
N ALA A 116 10.55 3.11 -13.94
CA ALA A 116 9.44 2.84 -13.03
C ALA A 116 8.07 3.17 -13.63
N LEU A 117 7.95 4.27 -14.37
CA LEU A 117 6.72 4.65 -15.07
C LEU A 117 6.39 3.69 -16.20
N GLY A 118 7.40 3.22 -16.94
CA GLY A 118 7.23 2.20 -17.98
C GLY A 118 6.69 0.89 -17.40
N VAL A 119 7.38 0.34 -16.38
CA VAL A 119 6.95 -0.88 -15.67
C VAL A 119 5.57 -0.69 -15.01
N GLY A 120 5.36 0.47 -14.37
CA GLY A 120 4.10 0.88 -13.76
C GLY A 120 2.94 0.85 -14.75
N MET A 121 3.07 1.55 -15.87
CA MET A 121 2.04 1.63 -16.90
C MET A 121 1.77 0.24 -17.50
N THR A 122 2.81 -0.53 -17.86
CA THR A 122 2.65 -1.87 -18.42
C THR A 122 1.90 -2.79 -17.45
N THR A 123 2.30 -2.84 -16.18
CA THR A 123 1.63 -3.69 -15.18
C THR A 123 0.21 -3.23 -14.88
N VAL A 124 -0.06 -1.93 -14.81
CA VAL A 124 -1.42 -1.41 -14.63
C VAL A 124 -2.30 -1.73 -15.84
N VAL A 125 -1.81 -1.58 -17.07
CA VAL A 125 -2.58 -1.87 -18.29
C VAL A 125 -2.82 -3.36 -18.49
N LEU A 126 -1.90 -4.23 -18.09
CA LEU A 126 -2.04 -5.67 -18.31
C LEU A 126 -2.71 -6.39 -17.13
N LEU A 127 -2.40 -6.02 -15.89
CA LEU A 127 -2.75 -6.82 -14.70
C LEU A 127 -3.85 -6.20 -13.85
N ALA A 128 -3.98 -4.87 -13.81
CA ALA A 128 -5.00 -4.24 -12.96
C ALA A 128 -6.43 -4.38 -13.54
N PRO A 129 -7.48 -4.43 -12.70
CA PRO A 129 -7.40 -4.69 -11.27
C PRO A 129 -7.17 -6.19 -11.01
N VAL A 130 -6.26 -6.48 -10.07
CA VAL A 130 -5.99 -7.84 -9.59
C VAL A 130 -6.97 -8.14 -8.46
N ASP A 131 -7.69 -9.27 -8.57
CA ASP A 131 -8.62 -9.72 -7.54
C ASP A 131 -7.91 -10.19 -6.27
N SER A 132 -8.67 -10.23 -5.18
CA SER A 132 -8.30 -11.00 -4.00
C SER A 132 -9.42 -11.98 -3.62
N PRO A 133 -9.10 -13.17 -3.10
CA PRO A 133 -10.12 -14.11 -2.62
C PRO A 133 -11.03 -13.52 -1.54
N ALA A 134 -10.51 -12.59 -0.73
CA ALA A 134 -11.25 -11.92 0.34
C ALA A 134 -12.19 -10.81 -0.16
N ALA A 135 -11.96 -10.28 -1.37
CA ALA A 135 -12.77 -9.23 -1.98
C ALA A 135 -12.83 -9.42 -3.51
N PRO A 136 -13.54 -10.45 -4.00
CA PRO A 136 -13.64 -10.73 -5.43
C PRO A 136 -14.40 -9.63 -6.15
N ILE A 137 -13.90 -9.19 -7.31
CA ILE A 137 -14.57 -8.20 -8.17
C ILE A 137 -15.55 -8.94 -9.09
N ILE A 138 -16.77 -9.14 -8.59
CA ILE A 138 -17.84 -9.87 -9.31
C ILE A 138 -18.44 -9.02 -10.44
N SER A 139 -18.61 -7.71 -10.22
CA SER A 139 -19.27 -6.83 -11.19
C SER A 139 -18.32 -6.40 -12.32
N PRO A 140 -18.69 -6.60 -13.60
CA PRO A 140 -17.88 -6.15 -14.73
C PRO A 140 -17.80 -4.62 -14.81
N LEU A 141 -18.86 -3.91 -14.41
CA LEU A 141 -18.88 -2.45 -14.31
C LEU A 141 -17.86 -1.96 -13.28
N ARG A 142 -17.81 -2.59 -12.11
CA ARG A 142 -16.82 -2.28 -11.06
C ARG A 142 -15.39 -2.53 -11.55
N ARG A 143 -15.15 -3.66 -12.23
CA ARG A 143 -13.83 -3.98 -12.82
C ARG A 143 -13.39 -2.92 -13.81
N ARG A 144 -14.27 -2.51 -14.74
CA ARG A 144 -13.98 -1.44 -15.71
C ARG A 144 -13.69 -0.11 -15.02
N LYS A 145 -14.47 0.25 -13.99
CA LYS A 145 -14.25 1.49 -13.22
C LYS A 145 -12.87 1.49 -12.54
N LEU A 146 -12.50 0.40 -11.87
CA LEU A 146 -11.20 0.26 -11.19
C LEU A 146 -10.03 0.31 -12.18
N LYS A 147 -10.20 -0.27 -13.38
CA LYS A 147 -9.22 -0.15 -14.47
C LYS A 147 -9.00 1.30 -14.89
N ILE A 148 -10.08 2.02 -15.16
CA ILE A 148 -10.02 3.43 -15.58
C ILE A 148 -9.37 4.27 -14.48
N ILE A 149 -9.75 4.09 -13.22
CA ILE A 149 -9.15 4.80 -12.09
C ILE A 149 -7.64 4.50 -11.99
N SER A 150 -7.23 3.24 -12.14
CA SER A 150 -5.81 2.88 -12.07
C SER A 150 -4.98 3.53 -13.18
N ILE A 151 -5.52 3.59 -14.41
CA ILE A 151 -4.85 4.27 -15.54
C ILE A 151 -4.82 5.79 -15.29
N ALA A 152 -5.92 6.39 -14.82
CA ALA A 152 -5.97 7.81 -14.50
C ALA A 152 -4.97 8.19 -13.40
N LEU A 153 -4.81 7.34 -12.39
CA LEU A 153 -3.80 7.52 -11.34
C LEU A 153 -2.37 7.40 -11.88
N MET A 154 -2.10 6.47 -12.81
CA MET A 154 -0.80 6.41 -13.49
C MET A 154 -0.50 7.71 -14.24
N VAL A 155 -1.47 8.24 -14.99
CA VAL A 155 -1.31 9.53 -15.70
C VAL A 155 -1.06 10.66 -14.72
N LEU A 156 -1.82 10.74 -13.63
CA LEU A 156 -1.63 11.74 -12.58
C LEU A 156 -0.24 11.65 -11.95
N VAL A 157 0.23 10.44 -11.63
CA VAL A 157 1.55 10.23 -11.05
C VAL A 157 2.67 10.61 -12.04
N THR A 158 2.51 10.32 -13.33
CA THR A 158 3.44 10.80 -14.36
C THR A 158 3.54 12.33 -14.35
N ILE A 159 2.41 13.02 -14.31
CA ILE A 159 2.38 14.49 -14.25
C ILE A 159 3.09 15.00 -12.99
N ILE A 160 2.79 14.41 -11.83
CA ILE A 160 3.45 14.77 -10.56
C ILE A 160 4.96 14.58 -10.64
N VAL A 161 5.44 13.47 -11.21
CA VAL A 161 6.87 13.20 -11.39
C VAL A 161 7.53 14.28 -12.27
N LEU A 162 6.88 14.67 -13.37
CA LEU A 162 7.38 15.74 -14.24
C LEU A 162 7.39 17.11 -13.54
N LEU A 163 6.38 17.41 -12.73
CA LEU A 163 6.35 18.65 -11.93
C LEU A 163 7.42 18.67 -10.83
N LEU A 164 7.69 17.52 -10.21
CA LEU A 164 8.75 17.39 -9.20
C LEU A 164 10.14 17.60 -9.81
N ARG A 165 10.38 17.07 -11.03
CA ARG A 165 11.63 17.25 -11.76
C ARG A 165 11.99 18.74 -11.94
N GLU A 166 11.02 19.57 -12.29
CA GLU A 166 11.23 21.01 -12.51
C GLU A 166 11.20 21.84 -11.20
N SER A 167 10.86 21.22 -10.08
CA SER A 167 10.68 21.92 -8.82
C SER A 167 12.02 22.21 -8.14
N ARG A 168 12.17 23.44 -7.60
CA ARG A 168 13.31 23.83 -6.76
C ARG A 168 13.14 23.44 -5.29
N TRP A 169 12.07 22.73 -4.95
CA TRP A 169 11.82 22.31 -3.57
C TRP A 169 12.86 21.28 -3.12
N GLN A 170 13.47 21.48 -1.95
CA GLN A 170 14.58 20.67 -1.45
C GLN A 170 14.28 19.15 -1.36
N TYR A 171 13.00 18.77 -1.23
CA TYR A 171 12.59 17.36 -1.16
C TYR A 171 12.16 16.78 -2.52
N ALA A 172 12.17 17.56 -3.60
CA ALA A 172 11.59 17.18 -4.89
C ALA A 172 12.25 15.93 -5.48
N GLY A 173 13.59 15.91 -5.60
CA GLY A 173 14.31 14.74 -6.12
C GLY A 173 14.17 13.49 -5.25
N MET A 174 14.09 13.65 -3.93
CA MET A 174 13.83 12.55 -2.99
C MET A 174 12.43 11.98 -3.21
N ILE A 175 11.41 12.83 -3.26
CA ILE A 175 10.01 12.40 -3.47
C ILE A 175 9.84 11.77 -4.85
N GLN A 176 10.45 12.33 -5.90
CA GLN A 176 10.46 11.75 -7.24
C GLN A 176 11.01 10.31 -7.21
N SER A 177 12.18 10.12 -6.57
CA SER A 177 12.80 8.79 -6.43
C SER A 177 11.94 7.83 -5.60
N CYS A 178 11.31 8.32 -4.52
CA CYS A 178 10.41 7.53 -3.68
C CYS A 178 9.16 7.07 -4.43
N ILE A 179 8.56 7.94 -5.24
CA ILE A 179 7.42 7.59 -6.11
C ILE A 179 7.84 6.51 -7.09
N ALA A 180 8.98 6.66 -7.77
CA ALA A 180 9.49 5.67 -8.72
C ALA A 180 9.70 4.29 -8.07
N LEU A 181 10.38 4.24 -6.92
CA LEU A 181 10.57 2.99 -6.17
C LEU A 181 9.26 2.35 -5.71
N THR A 182 8.30 3.19 -5.32
CA THR A 182 6.99 2.71 -4.90
C THR A 182 6.18 2.17 -6.08
N LEU A 183 6.29 2.77 -7.27
CA LEU A 183 5.69 2.24 -8.48
C LEU A 183 6.25 0.86 -8.81
N LEU A 184 7.57 0.67 -8.72
CA LEU A 184 8.19 -0.64 -8.89
C LEU A 184 7.68 -1.66 -7.88
N TRP A 185 7.55 -1.27 -6.60
CA TRP A 185 6.97 -2.11 -5.56
C TRP A 185 5.52 -2.49 -5.87
N VAL A 186 4.67 -1.50 -6.23
CA VAL A 186 3.27 -1.71 -6.60
C VAL A 186 3.17 -2.66 -7.81
N SER A 187 3.96 -2.41 -8.85
CA SER A 187 4.03 -3.26 -10.04
C SER A 187 4.40 -4.69 -9.70
N PHE A 188 5.44 -4.89 -8.89
CA PHE A 188 5.83 -6.21 -8.40
C PHE A 188 4.67 -6.91 -7.67
N MET A 189 3.94 -6.17 -6.83
CA MET A 189 2.80 -6.68 -6.07
C MET A 189 1.58 -7.04 -6.92
N LEU A 190 1.44 -6.50 -8.13
CA LEU A 190 0.42 -6.90 -9.11
C LEU A 190 0.77 -8.23 -9.80
N THR A 191 2.03 -8.66 -9.77
CA THR A 191 2.46 -9.91 -10.40
C THR A 191 2.28 -11.14 -9.50
N GLY A 192 2.33 -12.33 -10.10
CA GLY A 192 2.36 -13.59 -9.36
C GLY A 192 3.56 -13.73 -8.40
N TRP A 193 4.66 -13.00 -8.63
CA TRP A 193 5.81 -12.99 -7.71
C TRP A 193 5.49 -12.27 -6.40
N GLY A 194 4.74 -11.17 -6.46
CA GLY A 194 4.22 -10.51 -5.27
C GLY A 194 3.32 -11.43 -4.44
N HIS A 195 2.47 -12.22 -5.12
CA HIS A 195 1.63 -13.23 -4.45
C HIS A 195 2.47 -14.32 -3.76
N LYS A 196 3.51 -14.81 -4.44
CA LYS A 196 4.47 -15.77 -3.84
C LYS A 196 5.17 -15.18 -2.62
N LEU A 197 5.63 -13.92 -2.68
CA LEU A 197 6.25 -13.24 -1.54
C LEU A 197 5.30 -13.19 -0.34
N MET A 198 4.05 -12.74 -0.54
CA MET A 198 3.09 -12.67 0.56
C MET A 198 2.73 -14.05 1.12
N SER A 199 2.65 -15.07 0.27
CA SER A 199 2.46 -16.46 0.72
C SER A 199 3.63 -16.98 1.56
N PHE A 200 4.86 -16.54 1.24
CA PHE A 200 6.07 -16.89 1.99
C PHE A 200 6.10 -16.20 3.37
N VAL A 201 5.79 -14.89 3.41
CA VAL A 201 5.61 -14.15 4.66
C VAL A 201 4.57 -14.84 5.56
N ASP A 202 3.47 -15.32 4.95
CA ASP A 202 2.44 -16.05 5.68
C ASP A 202 2.92 -17.37 6.27
N LYS A 203 3.79 -18.11 5.56
CA LYS A 203 4.34 -19.39 6.03
C LYS A 203 5.33 -19.21 7.18
N ILE A 204 6.30 -18.29 7.06
CA ILE A 204 7.31 -18.04 8.10
C ILE A 204 6.65 -17.71 9.43
N LEU A 205 5.64 -16.83 9.39
CA LEU A 205 4.99 -16.32 10.58
C LEU A 205 3.83 -17.19 11.07
N LYS A 206 3.49 -18.29 10.37
CA LYS A 206 2.57 -19.34 10.87
C LYS A 206 3.32 -20.35 11.74
N LYS A 207 4.58 -20.64 11.41
CA LYS A 207 5.44 -21.59 12.14
C LYS A 207 5.75 -21.19 13.59
N ARG A 208 5.45 -19.95 14.01
CA ARG A 208 5.64 -19.45 15.39
C ARG A 208 4.50 -19.74 16.38
N LYS A 209 3.40 -20.39 15.95
CA LYS A 209 2.27 -20.74 16.84
C LYS A 209 2.21 -22.23 17.24
N GLU A 210 3.17 -23.03 16.81
CA GLU A 210 3.24 -24.48 17.09
C GLU A 210 4.46 -24.86 17.96
N VAL A 211 5.02 -23.90 18.72
CA VAL A 211 6.06 -24.16 19.74
C VAL A 211 5.61 -23.57 21.06
#